data_AF-A0A3A1Y111-F1
#
_entry.id   AF-A0A3A1Y111-F1
#
_cell.length_a   1.000
_cell.length_b   1.000
_cell.length_c   1.000
_cell.angle_alpha   90.00
_cell.angle_beta   90.00
_cell.angle_gamma   90.00
#
_symmetry.space_group_name_H-M   'P 1'
#
loop_
_entity.id
_entity.type
_entity.pdbx_description
1 polymer ?
#
loop_
_entity_poly.entity_id
_entity_poly.type
_entity_poly.pdbx_seq_one_letter_code
_entity_poly.pdbx_strand_id
1 'polypeptide(L)'
;MQANIYLELFHKDLFVNYWQGLQKSFPELPAYKDLPRTALGRPYLPSYFQGSNPQFPYLESNTPWFIDFNLAHSDDKVLVAILLSENPPPVNSNSYLGVDLEFKTNSQKISEKAFLRRIIHPDNLKLFTNSSNKEQNKLLEWVIKEAIVKSYALSIFQGNKIKFSPQGIEANLNSTQKGAKIYTFIDNSSYYISLCLNHQFLLNFCEPKIIFANKIIPSENPISHFSYLYANHKADLLIDSVI
;
A
#
# COMPACT_ATOMS: atom_id res chain seq x y z
N MET A 1 -16.94 -11.05 -11.40
CA MET A 1 -15.56 -10.53 -11.40
C MET A 1 -15.15 -10.38 -9.96
N GLN A 2 -14.24 -11.21 -9.47
CA GLN A 2 -13.79 -11.16 -8.10
C GLN A 2 -12.31 -10.79 -8.03
N ALA A 3 -12.00 -9.74 -7.27
CA ALA A 3 -10.67 -9.39 -6.83
C ALA A 3 -10.63 -9.53 -5.30
N ASN A 4 -9.62 -10.23 -4.80
CA ASN A 4 -9.40 -10.41 -3.38
C ASN A 4 -8.03 -9.83 -3.02
N ILE A 5 -7.97 -9.12 -1.89
CA ILE A 5 -6.71 -8.65 -1.33
C ILE A 5 -6.53 -9.33 0.01
N TYR A 6 -5.50 -10.16 0.10
CA TYR A 6 -5.11 -10.84 1.33
C TYR A 6 -4.01 -10.02 1.99
N LEU A 7 -4.24 -9.59 3.22
CA LEU A 7 -3.25 -8.99 4.08
C LEU A 7 -2.94 -9.93 5.24
N GLU A 8 -1.66 -10.20 5.45
CA GLU A 8 -1.19 -10.97 6.60
C GLU A 8 0.02 -10.30 7.26
N LEU A 9 0.00 -10.30 8.59
CA LEU A 9 1.04 -9.72 9.42
C LEU A 9 1.75 -10.85 10.18
N PHE A 10 3.07 -10.92 10.01
CA PHE A 10 3.90 -11.96 10.61
C PHE A 10 4.95 -11.35 11.53
N HIS A 11 5.36 -12.11 12.55
CA HIS A 11 6.70 -11.92 13.10
C HIS A 11 7.73 -12.30 12.03
N LYS A 12 8.85 -11.57 11.93
CA LYS A 12 9.86 -11.75 10.88
C LYS A 12 10.38 -13.18 10.81
N ASP A 13 10.60 -13.81 11.96
CA ASP A 13 11.05 -15.20 12.04
C ASP A 13 10.01 -16.21 11.52
N LEU A 14 8.72 -15.89 11.67
CA LEU A 14 7.63 -16.71 11.16
C LEU A 14 7.40 -16.49 9.66
N PHE A 15 7.66 -15.29 9.15
CA PHE A 15 7.50 -14.97 7.72
C PHE A 15 8.39 -15.87 6.85
N VAL A 16 9.62 -16.15 7.26
CA VAL A 16 10.52 -17.04 6.51
C VAL A 16 9.95 -18.46 6.44
N ASN A 17 9.43 -18.98 7.55
CA ASN A 17 8.80 -20.30 7.60
C ASN A 17 7.51 -20.35 6.77
N TYR A 18 6.71 -19.30 6.82
CA TYR A 18 5.52 -19.14 5.98
C TYR A 18 5.88 -19.18 4.49
N TRP A 19 6.88 -18.40 4.07
CA TRP A 19 7.33 -18.38 2.67
C TRP A 19 7.84 -19.75 2.22
N GLN A 20 8.65 -20.42 3.04
CA GLN A 20 9.11 -21.78 2.76
C GLN A 20 7.95 -22.77 2.68
N GLY A 21 6.91 -22.59 3.49
CA GLY A 21 5.66 -23.34 3.39
C GLY A 21 4.99 -23.15 2.04
N LEU A 22 4.87 -21.90 1.56
CA LEU A 22 4.36 -21.61 0.22
C LEU A 22 5.19 -22.27 -0.87
N GLN A 23 6.53 -22.23 -0.78
CA GLN A 23 7.41 -22.86 -1.77
C GLN A 23 7.22 -24.38 -1.86
N LYS A 24 6.79 -25.05 -0.79
CA LYS A 24 6.45 -26.48 -0.84
C LYS A 24 5.17 -26.74 -1.63
N SER A 25 4.21 -25.83 -1.54
CA SER A 25 2.94 -25.89 -2.28
C SER A 25 3.08 -25.40 -3.72
N PHE A 26 4.05 -24.51 -3.97
CA PHE A 26 4.34 -23.88 -5.26
C PHE A 26 5.84 -23.98 -5.56
N PRO A 27 6.34 -25.12 -6.06
CA PRO A 27 7.78 -25.36 -6.26
C PRO A 27 8.49 -24.35 -7.17
N GLU A 28 7.74 -23.70 -8.07
CA GLU A 28 8.21 -22.62 -8.95
C GLU A 28 8.37 -21.26 -8.26
N LEU A 29 7.91 -21.11 -7.01
CA LEU A 29 8.08 -19.88 -6.23
C LEU A 29 9.55 -19.72 -5.78
N PRO A 30 10.25 -18.63 -6.19
CA PRO A 30 11.61 -18.39 -5.75
C PRO A 30 11.71 -18.25 -4.24
N ALA A 31 12.90 -18.50 -3.67
CA ALA A 31 13.13 -18.15 -2.29
C ALA A 31 12.93 -16.65 -2.11
N TYR A 32 12.42 -16.22 -0.94
CA TYR A 32 12.11 -14.81 -0.69
C TYR A 32 13.28 -13.87 -0.98
N LYS A 33 14.51 -14.30 -0.64
CA LYS A 33 15.75 -13.53 -0.88
C LYS A 33 16.12 -13.44 -2.36
N ASP A 34 15.65 -14.39 -3.15
CA ASP A 34 15.98 -14.55 -4.57
C ASP A 34 14.83 -14.09 -5.48
N LEU A 35 13.78 -13.48 -4.91
CA LEU A 35 12.73 -12.84 -5.69
C LEU A 35 13.35 -11.79 -6.61
N PRO A 36 13.05 -11.84 -7.92
CA PRO A 36 13.54 -10.82 -8.83
C PRO A 36 12.94 -9.47 -8.46
N ARG A 37 13.68 -8.41 -8.77
CA ARG A 37 13.30 -7.04 -8.44
C ARG A 37 13.28 -6.19 -9.70
N THR A 38 12.33 -5.26 -9.76
CA THR A 38 12.34 -4.22 -10.78
C THR A 38 13.58 -3.33 -10.61
N ALA A 39 13.88 -2.50 -11.61
CA ALA A 39 14.95 -1.49 -11.50
C ALA A 39 14.79 -0.55 -10.28
N LEU A 40 13.58 -0.48 -9.72
CA LEU A 40 13.22 0.38 -8.59
C LEU A 40 13.12 -0.42 -7.28
N GLY A 41 13.55 -1.69 -7.28
CA GLY A 41 13.71 -2.52 -6.08
C GLY A 41 12.44 -3.27 -5.63
N ARG A 42 11.31 -3.11 -6.34
CA ARG A 42 10.04 -3.80 -6.03
C ARG A 42 10.16 -5.29 -6.39
N PRO A 43 9.92 -6.22 -5.46
CA PRO A 43 9.92 -7.65 -5.78
C PRO A 43 8.71 -8.00 -6.67
N TYR A 44 8.86 -8.99 -7.55
CA TYR A 44 7.79 -9.52 -8.40
C TYR A 44 7.91 -11.05 -8.59
N LEU A 45 6.86 -11.71 -9.08
CA LEU A 45 6.85 -13.17 -9.30
C LEU A 45 7.21 -13.48 -10.77
N PRO A 46 8.31 -14.19 -11.09
CA PRO A 46 8.72 -14.41 -12.48
C PRO A 46 7.86 -15.43 -13.25
N SER A 47 7.28 -16.45 -12.59
CA SER A 47 6.55 -17.55 -13.23
C SER A 47 5.18 -17.16 -13.83
N TYR A 48 4.71 -15.95 -13.57
CA TYR A 48 3.51 -15.36 -14.21
C TYR A 48 3.87 -14.21 -15.17
N PHE A 49 5.17 -14.02 -15.43
CA PHE A 49 5.75 -12.87 -16.13
C PHE A 49 6.73 -13.38 -17.19
N GLN A 50 6.24 -14.00 -18.27
CA GLN A 50 7.05 -14.27 -19.46
C GLN A 50 6.92 -13.10 -20.44
N GLY A 51 7.83 -12.13 -20.31
CA GLY A 51 8.01 -11.06 -21.27
C GLY A 51 9.47 -10.63 -21.31
N SER A 52 10.01 -10.40 -22.51
CA SER A 52 11.39 -9.96 -22.74
C SER A 52 11.69 -8.52 -22.27
N ASN A 53 10.73 -7.87 -21.60
CA ASN A 53 10.86 -6.50 -21.12
C ASN A 53 10.70 -6.43 -19.58
N PRO A 54 11.81 -6.30 -18.81
CA PRO A 54 11.77 -6.24 -17.35
C PRO A 54 11.09 -4.98 -16.78
N GLN A 55 10.65 -4.06 -17.65
CA GLN A 55 9.88 -2.86 -17.26
C GLN A 55 8.36 -3.03 -17.46
N PHE A 56 7.90 -3.99 -18.26
CA PHE A 56 6.48 -4.12 -18.63
C PHE A 56 6.03 -5.59 -18.61
N PRO A 57 5.29 -6.01 -17.57
CA PRO A 57 4.75 -7.36 -17.46
C PRO A 57 3.68 -7.64 -18.53
N TYR A 58 3.98 -8.51 -19.49
CA TYR A 58 2.94 -9.15 -20.27
C TYR A 58 2.46 -10.38 -19.50
N LEU A 59 1.17 -10.42 -19.17
CA LEU A 59 0.51 -11.67 -18.79
C LEU A 59 0.38 -12.51 -20.06
N GLU A 60 0.79 -13.77 -20.02
CA GLU A 60 0.43 -14.70 -21.09
C GLU A 60 -1.11 -14.73 -21.21
N SER A 61 -1.61 -14.69 -22.45
CA SER A 61 -3.04 -14.60 -22.79
C SER A 61 -3.92 -15.73 -22.23
N ASN A 62 -3.32 -16.75 -21.62
CA ASN A 62 -3.98 -17.96 -21.16
C ASN A 62 -3.95 -18.12 -19.63
N THR A 63 -3.46 -17.13 -18.87
CA THR A 63 -3.53 -17.18 -17.40
C THR A 63 -4.88 -16.64 -16.93
N PRO A 64 -5.75 -17.44 -16.29
CA PRO A 64 -7.07 -16.98 -15.86
C PRO A 64 -7.04 -16.08 -14.62
N TRP A 65 -5.85 -15.74 -14.11
CA TRP A 65 -5.68 -15.02 -12.86
C TRP A 65 -4.49 -14.07 -12.93
N PHE A 66 -4.61 -12.93 -12.29
CA PHE A 66 -3.57 -11.94 -12.08
C PHE A 66 -3.19 -11.86 -10.62
N ILE A 67 -1.89 -11.83 -10.36
CA ILE A 67 -1.32 -11.71 -9.01
C ILE A 67 -0.38 -10.50 -8.98
N ASP A 68 -0.62 -9.59 -8.04
CA ASP A 68 0.34 -8.56 -7.63
C ASP A 68 0.56 -8.66 -6.13
N PHE A 69 1.76 -8.34 -5.65
CA PHE A 69 2.03 -8.37 -4.21
C PHE A 69 2.97 -7.24 -3.79
N ASN A 70 2.86 -6.86 -2.53
CA ASN A 70 3.74 -5.88 -1.93
C ASN A 70 4.03 -6.23 -0.47
N LEU A 71 5.15 -5.75 0.04
CA LEU A 71 5.68 -6.08 1.35
C LEU A 71 6.07 -4.81 2.08
N ALA A 72 5.78 -4.78 3.38
CA ALA A 72 6.29 -3.77 4.29
C ALA A 72 6.94 -4.44 5.50
N HIS A 73 7.93 -3.79 6.08
CA HIS A 73 8.62 -4.26 7.27
C HIS A 73 8.75 -3.10 8.25
N SER A 74 8.41 -3.34 9.51
CA SER A 74 8.65 -2.41 10.60
C SER A 74 8.97 -3.22 11.85
N ASP A 75 10.10 -2.90 12.47
CA ASP A 75 10.68 -3.65 13.60
C ASP A 75 10.74 -5.16 13.38
N ASP A 76 10.04 -5.94 14.19
CA ASP A 76 9.98 -7.39 14.18
C ASP A 76 8.85 -7.92 13.28
N LYS A 77 8.12 -7.06 12.57
CA LYS A 77 6.96 -7.45 11.75
C LYS A 77 7.19 -7.32 10.26
N VAL A 78 6.56 -8.22 9.53
CA VAL A 78 6.45 -8.20 8.07
C VAL A 78 4.97 -8.24 7.71
N LEU A 79 4.52 -7.22 6.98
CA LEU A 79 3.20 -7.19 6.35
C LEU A 79 3.33 -7.66 4.91
N VAL A 80 2.49 -8.61 4.54
CA VAL A 80 2.35 -9.12 3.17
C VAL A 80 0.97 -8.73 2.67
N ALA A 81 0.91 -8.14 1.49
CA ALA A 81 -0.35 -7.96 0.76
C ALA A 81 -0.28 -8.63 -0.60
N ILE A 82 -1.31 -9.41 -0.92
CA ILE A 82 -1.45 -10.15 -2.18
C ILE A 82 -2.79 -9.79 -2.79
N LEU A 83 -2.75 -9.22 -3.99
CA LEU A 83 -3.90 -9.01 -4.85
C LEU A 83 -4.03 -10.23 -5.78
N LEU A 84 -5.19 -10.88 -5.75
CA LEU A 84 -5.58 -11.92 -6.69
C LEU A 84 -6.83 -11.45 -7.45
N SER A 85 -6.76 -11.44 -8.79
CA SER A 85 -7.88 -11.06 -9.66
C SER A 85 -8.13 -12.12 -10.72
N GLU A 86 -9.37 -12.53 -10.93
CA GLU A 86 -9.80 -13.42 -12.03
C GLU A 86 -9.61 -12.82 -13.44
N ASN A 87 -9.31 -11.53 -13.52
CA ASN A 87 -9.12 -10.86 -14.80
C ASN A 87 -7.82 -10.06 -14.76
N PRO A 88 -6.91 -10.29 -15.72
CA PRO A 88 -5.72 -9.49 -15.84
C PRO A 88 -6.08 -8.05 -16.18
N PRO A 89 -5.55 -7.07 -15.45
CA PRO A 89 -5.67 -5.68 -15.84
C PRO A 89 -4.91 -5.41 -17.15
N PRO A 90 -5.19 -4.30 -17.86
CA PRO A 90 -4.47 -3.97 -19.09
C PRO A 90 -2.96 -3.89 -18.84
N VAL A 91 -2.20 -4.43 -19.79
CA VAL A 91 -0.76 -4.77 -19.78
C VAL A 91 0.21 -3.63 -19.39
N ASN A 92 -0.24 -2.39 -19.31
CA ASN A 92 0.62 -1.21 -19.24
C ASN A 92 0.78 -0.60 -17.83
N SER A 93 0.47 -1.32 -16.74
CA SER A 93 0.72 -0.81 -15.39
C SER A 93 1.80 -1.61 -14.67
N ASN A 94 2.74 -0.85 -14.10
CA ASN A 94 3.96 -1.38 -13.47
C ASN A 94 3.70 -1.96 -12.08
N SER A 95 2.60 -1.57 -11.43
CA SER A 95 2.24 -1.96 -10.06
C SER A 95 0.82 -1.51 -9.76
N TYR A 96 0.07 -2.35 -9.04
CA TYR A 96 -1.33 -2.15 -8.69
C TYR A 96 -1.52 -1.95 -7.17
N LEU A 97 -0.60 -2.52 -6.39
CA LEU A 97 -0.71 -2.69 -4.95
C LEU A 97 0.51 -2.10 -4.24
N GLY A 98 0.26 -1.22 -3.27
CA GLY A 98 1.28 -0.75 -2.33
C GLY A 98 0.82 -0.92 -0.89
N VAL A 99 1.70 -1.37 -0.01
CA VAL A 99 1.41 -1.41 1.43
C VAL A 99 2.53 -0.83 2.27
N ASP A 100 2.14 -0.27 3.40
CA ASP A 100 3.08 0.15 4.43
C ASP A 100 2.58 -0.16 5.83
N LEU A 101 3.50 -0.29 6.78
CA LEU A 101 3.26 -0.66 8.16
C LEU A 101 4.19 0.16 9.05
N GLU A 102 3.66 0.77 10.10
CA GLU A 102 4.47 1.37 11.16
C GLU A 102 3.91 1.17 12.56
N PHE A 103 4.77 0.88 13.52
CA PHE A 103 4.43 0.86 14.93
C PHE A 103 4.23 2.26 15.48
N LYS A 104 3.25 2.45 16.36
CA LYS A 104 2.99 3.76 17.00
C LYS A 104 4.18 4.28 17.79
N THR A 105 4.96 3.38 18.38
CA THR A 105 6.20 3.69 19.10
C THR A 105 7.31 4.22 18.20
N ASN A 106 7.22 4.04 16.88
CA ASN A 106 8.21 4.52 15.90
C ASN A 106 8.03 5.98 15.50
N SER A 107 7.14 6.75 16.13
CA SER A 107 6.92 8.15 15.78
C SER A 107 8.23 8.97 15.78
N GLN A 108 9.21 8.57 16.59
CA GLN A 108 10.51 9.21 16.69
C GLN A 108 11.49 8.91 15.53
N LYS A 109 11.26 7.85 14.74
CA LYS A 109 12.12 7.51 13.59
C LYS A 109 12.10 8.59 12.51
N ILE A 110 10.98 9.31 12.39
CA ILE A 110 10.82 10.40 11.44
C ILE A 110 11.13 11.72 12.16
N SER A 111 12.34 12.24 11.94
CA SER A 111 12.68 13.58 12.44
C SER A 111 11.73 14.63 11.86
N GLU A 112 11.38 15.63 12.67
CA GLU A 112 10.51 16.73 12.23
C GLU A 112 11.09 17.44 11.00
N LYS A 113 12.41 17.65 10.96
CA LYS A 113 13.10 18.22 9.80
C LYS A 113 12.91 17.40 8.53
N ALA A 114 12.97 16.07 8.61
CA ALA A 114 12.73 15.19 7.46
C ALA A 114 11.25 15.25 7.02
N PHE A 115 10.34 15.24 7.99
CA PHE A 115 8.90 15.35 7.74
C PHE A 115 8.53 16.64 7.03
N LEU A 116 8.95 17.78 7.57
CA LEU A 116 8.69 19.11 7.01
C LEU A 116 9.26 19.29 5.60
N ARG A 117 10.36 18.60 5.28
CA ARG A 117 11.05 18.73 3.98
C ARG A 117 10.53 17.78 2.91
N ARG A 118 10.24 16.52 3.28
CA ARG A 118 10.04 15.44 2.30
C ARG A 118 8.65 14.79 2.34
N ILE A 119 7.94 14.90 3.46
CA ILE A 119 6.71 14.15 3.69
C ILE A 119 5.50 15.08 3.59
N ILE A 120 5.44 16.15 4.39
CA ILE A 120 4.25 17.00 4.42
C ILE A 120 4.10 17.81 3.14
N HIS A 121 2.88 17.92 2.63
CA HIS A 121 2.58 18.85 1.54
C HIS A 121 2.51 20.29 2.09
N PRO A 122 3.02 21.30 1.36
CA PRO A 122 2.98 22.69 1.82
C PRO A 122 1.58 23.16 2.28
N ASP A 123 0.52 22.79 1.55
CA ASP A 123 -0.86 23.14 1.92
C ASP A 123 -1.36 22.45 3.20
N ASN A 124 -0.82 21.28 3.56
CA ASN A 124 -1.17 20.60 4.81
C ASN A 124 -0.39 21.14 6.01
N LEU A 125 0.69 21.90 5.79
CA LEU A 125 1.57 22.38 6.86
C LEU A 125 0.85 23.19 7.93
N LYS A 126 -0.06 24.09 7.53
CA LYS A 126 -0.82 24.91 8.48
C LYS A 126 -1.73 24.04 9.35
N LEU A 127 -2.40 23.05 8.76
CA LEU A 127 -3.27 22.11 9.48
C LEU A 127 -2.48 21.23 10.44
N PHE A 128 -1.35 20.69 9.99
CA PHE A 128 -0.43 19.93 10.84
C PHE A 128 0.11 20.75 12.02
N THR A 129 0.52 21.99 11.77
CA THR A 129 1.06 22.88 12.81
C THR A 129 0.05 23.15 13.91
N ASN A 130 -1.24 23.23 13.54
CA ASN A 130 -2.36 23.46 14.45
C ASN A 130 -2.95 22.17 15.04
N SER A 131 -2.51 21.00 14.59
CA SER A 131 -3.04 19.72 15.08
C SER A 131 -2.58 19.44 16.51
N SER A 132 -3.47 18.88 17.32
CA SER A 132 -3.20 18.51 18.71
C SER A 132 -2.34 17.24 18.84
N ASN A 133 -2.28 16.42 17.78
CA ASN A 133 -1.63 15.12 17.79
C ASN A 133 -0.60 14.96 16.65
N LYS A 134 0.43 15.82 16.69
CA LYS A 134 1.46 15.90 15.64
C LYS A 134 2.21 14.60 15.41
N GLU A 135 2.55 13.86 16.47
CA GLU A 135 3.33 12.61 16.35
C GLU A 135 2.52 11.52 15.62
N GLN A 136 1.25 11.36 15.98
CA GLN A 136 0.34 10.45 15.27
C GLN A 136 0.17 10.88 13.82
N ASN A 137 -0.09 12.17 13.57
CA ASN A 137 -0.30 12.68 12.21
C ASN A 137 0.93 12.50 11.34
N LYS A 138 2.13 12.72 11.89
CA LYS A 138 3.41 12.49 11.22
C LYS A 138 3.55 11.04 10.76
N LEU A 139 3.23 10.09 11.65
CA LEU A 139 3.36 8.67 11.35
C LEU A 139 2.29 8.19 10.35
N LEU A 140 1.06 8.69 10.47
CA LEU A 140 -0.02 8.36 9.54
C LEU A 140 0.24 8.95 8.14
N GLU A 141 0.64 10.21 8.06
CA GLU A 141 1.03 10.82 6.79
C GLU A 141 2.13 10.00 6.10
N TRP A 142 3.13 9.55 6.87
CA TRP A 142 4.18 8.68 6.35
C TRP A 142 3.64 7.36 5.81
N VAL A 143 2.93 6.58 6.64
CA VAL A 143 2.48 5.23 6.26
C VAL A 143 1.53 5.26 5.07
N ILE A 144 0.67 6.30 5.00
CA ILE A 144 -0.25 6.48 3.88
C ILE A 144 0.52 6.81 2.59
N LYS A 145 1.44 7.78 2.67
CA LYS A 145 2.19 8.25 1.49
C LYS A 145 3.17 7.21 0.97
N GLU A 146 3.78 6.41 1.84
CA GLU A 146 4.63 5.28 1.44
C GLU A 146 3.81 4.22 0.69
N ALA A 147 2.63 3.85 1.18
CA ALA A 147 1.75 2.92 0.46
C ALA A 147 1.37 3.44 -0.93
N ILE A 148 1.07 4.74 -1.05
CA ILE A 148 0.83 5.41 -2.34
C ILE A 148 2.05 5.28 -3.25
N VAL A 149 3.23 5.74 -2.83
CA VAL A 149 4.48 5.71 -3.61
C VAL A 149 4.83 4.29 -4.07
N LYS A 150 4.68 3.29 -3.19
CA LYS A 150 4.92 1.87 -3.49
C LYS A 150 3.95 1.32 -4.53
N SER A 151 2.67 1.74 -4.48
CA SER A 151 1.67 1.30 -5.47
C SER A 151 1.98 1.79 -6.87
N TYR A 152 2.61 2.96 -7.03
CA TYR A 152 3.06 3.48 -8.32
C TYR A 152 4.46 2.98 -8.72
N ALA A 153 5.05 2.05 -7.94
CA ALA A 153 6.41 1.55 -8.11
C ALA A 153 7.47 2.66 -8.26
N LEU A 154 7.34 3.78 -7.54
CA LEU A 154 8.29 4.89 -7.65
C LEU A 154 9.52 4.63 -6.76
N SER A 155 10.73 4.88 -7.28
CA SER A 155 11.98 4.69 -6.52
C SER A 155 12.31 5.81 -5.55
N ILE A 156 11.71 6.99 -5.75
CA ILE A 156 11.98 8.17 -4.93
C ILE A 156 10.71 8.54 -4.19
N PHE A 157 10.76 8.45 -2.87
CA PHE A 157 9.70 8.94 -2.03
C PHE A 157 9.54 10.46 -2.19
N GLN A 158 8.36 10.89 -2.62
CA GLN A 158 7.98 12.30 -2.84
C GLN A 158 6.68 12.61 -2.12
N GLY A 159 6.61 12.30 -0.82
CA GLY A 159 5.41 12.49 -0.01
C GLY A 159 4.87 13.92 -0.01
N ASN A 160 5.75 14.91 -0.14
CA ASN A 160 5.37 16.32 -0.24
C ASN A 160 4.62 16.71 -1.52
N LYS A 161 4.47 15.78 -2.48
CA LYS A 161 3.61 15.93 -3.67
C LYS A 161 2.22 15.31 -3.49
N ILE A 162 1.95 14.74 -2.32
CA ILE A 162 0.67 14.14 -1.97
C ILE A 162 0.02 15.02 -0.90
N LYS A 163 -1.14 15.58 -1.23
CA LYS A 163 -1.91 16.49 -0.39
C LYS A 163 -3.17 15.77 0.11
N PHE A 164 -3.47 15.94 1.39
CA PHE A 164 -4.76 15.56 1.95
C PHE A 164 -5.71 16.76 1.89
N SER A 165 -6.92 16.60 1.35
CA SER A 165 -7.94 17.64 1.31
C SER A 165 -9.31 17.10 1.73
N PRO A 166 -10.28 17.97 2.05
CA PRO A 166 -11.64 17.52 2.35
C PRO A 166 -12.29 16.70 1.24
N GLN A 167 -11.83 16.85 -0.01
CA GLN A 167 -12.35 16.15 -1.17
C GLN A 167 -11.73 14.75 -1.33
N GLY A 168 -10.55 14.50 -0.77
CA GLY A 168 -9.82 13.24 -0.87
C GLY A 168 -8.32 13.46 -0.83
N ILE A 169 -7.58 12.54 -1.44
CA ILE A 169 -6.12 12.64 -1.55
C ILE A 169 -5.78 13.17 -2.94
N GLU A 170 -4.96 14.20 -3.05
CA GLU A 170 -4.50 14.76 -4.32
C GLU A 170 -3.02 14.40 -4.47
N ALA A 171 -2.68 13.55 -5.45
CA ALA A 171 -1.30 13.12 -5.67
C ALA A 171 -0.79 13.59 -7.04
N ASN A 172 0.16 14.53 -7.03
CA ASN A 172 0.85 14.94 -8.26
C ASN A 172 2.16 14.17 -8.43
N LEU A 173 2.03 12.83 -8.46
CA LEU A 173 3.19 11.94 -8.56
C LEU A 173 3.55 11.63 -10.01
N ASN A 174 2.57 11.61 -10.92
CA ASN A 174 2.70 11.54 -12.39
C ASN A 174 1.36 11.93 -13.04
N SER A 175 1.38 12.51 -14.24
CA SER A 175 0.19 13.07 -14.92
C SER A 175 -0.83 12.04 -15.44
N THR A 176 -0.66 10.75 -15.16
CA THR A 176 -1.30 9.66 -15.92
C THR A 176 -2.25 8.76 -15.14
N GLN A 177 -2.40 8.90 -13.82
CA GLN A 177 -3.20 7.93 -13.05
C GLN A 177 -4.07 8.60 -11.97
N LYS A 178 -5.34 8.82 -12.32
CA LYS A 178 -6.41 9.25 -11.40
C LYS A 178 -7.20 8.05 -10.89
N GLY A 179 -7.76 8.16 -9.69
CA GLY A 179 -8.73 7.19 -9.17
C GLY A 179 -8.12 5.99 -8.44
N ALA A 180 -7.08 6.20 -7.63
CA ALA A 180 -6.63 5.19 -6.67
C ALA A 180 -7.56 5.13 -5.45
N LYS A 181 -7.61 4.01 -4.73
CA LYS A 181 -8.31 3.89 -3.44
C LYS A 181 -7.32 3.51 -2.34
N ILE A 182 -7.35 4.28 -1.26
CA ILE A 182 -6.47 4.11 -0.10
C ILE A 182 -7.30 3.59 1.06
N TYR A 183 -6.81 2.56 1.72
CA TYR A 183 -7.36 2.00 2.94
C TYR A 183 -6.29 2.07 4.03
N THR A 184 -6.62 2.60 5.20
CA THR A 184 -5.72 2.59 6.34
C THR A 184 -6.43 1.98 7.54
N PHE A 185 -5.86 0.91 8.06
CA PHE A 185 -6.32 0.18 9.22
C PHE A 185 -5.53 0.64 10.43
N ILE A 186 -6.24 1.06 11.47
CA ILE A 186 -5.66 1.57 12.69
C ILE A 186 -5.91 0.54 13.79
N ASP A 187 -4.83 -0.07 14.29
CA ASP A 187 -4.90 -0.81 15.53
C ASP A 187 -4.71 0.18 16.68
N ASN A 188 -5.71 0.34 17.55
CA ASN A 188 -5.63 1.25 18.68
C ASN A 188 -4.47 0.94 19.64
N SER A 189 -3.98 -0.29 19.67
CA SER A 189 -2.93 -0.74 20.58
C SER A 189 -1.50 -0.62 20.04
N SER A 190 -1.26 -0.83 18.73
CA SER A 190 0.09 -1.23 18.29
C SER A 190 0.63 -0.55 17.03
N TYR A 191 -0.12 -0.49 15.93
CA TYR A 191 0.43 -0.10 14.62
C TYR A 191 -0.61 0.53 13.69
N TYR A 192 -0.10 1.13 12.61
CA TYR A 192 -0.87 1.60 11.46
C TYR A 192 -0.49 0.78 10.23
N ILE A 193 -1.50 0.32 9.48
CA ILE A 193 -1.31 -0.35 8.19
C ILE A 193 -1.99 0.49 7.12
N SER A 194 -1.30 0.79 6.03
CA SER A 194 -1.90 1.41 4.85
C SER A 194 -1.77 0.54 3.62
N LEU A 195 -2.80 0.58 2.78
CA LEU A 195 -2.96 -0.15 1.54
C LEU A 195 -3.41 0.84 0.46
N CYS A 196 -2.72 0.86 -0.67
CA CYS A 196 -3.08 1.65 -1.84
C CYS A 196 -3.31 0.74 -3.04
N LEU A 197 -4.45 0.97 -3.70
CA LEU A 197 -4.81 0.36 -4.98
C LEU A 197 -4.88 1.46 -6.04
N ASN A 198 -3.90 1.54 -6.92
CA ASN A 198 -3.75 2.66 -7.84
C ASN A 198 -4.37 2.45 -9.22
N HIS A 199 -5.15 1.39 -9.41
CA HIS A 199 -5.67 1.06 -10.73
C HIS A 199 -7.20 1.07 -10.79
N GLN A 200 -7.70 2.08 -11.51
CA GLN A 200 -9.12 2.36 -11.63
C GLN A 200 -9.92 1.20 -12.25
N PHE A 201 -9.30 0.35 -13.10
CA PHE A 201 -9.98 -0.84 -13.64
C PHE A 201 -10.47 -1.76 -12.51
N LEU A 202 -9.62 -2.10 -11.54
CA LEU A 202 -10.04 -2.95 -10.43
C LEU A 202 -11.21 -2.29 -9.71
N LEU A 203 -11.07 -1.01 -9.40
CA LEU A 203 -12.07 -0.24 -8.64
C LEU A 203 -13.41 -0.04 -9.38
N ASN A 204 -13.40 0.09 -10.71
CA ASN A 204 -14.60 0.33 -11.51
C ASN A 204 -15.37 -0.95 -11.84
N PHE A 205 -14.69 -2.10 -11.91
CA PHE A 205 -15.31 -3.37 -12.33
C PHE A 205 -15.54 -4.34 -11.17
N CYS A 206 -14.83 -4.18 -10.06
CA CYS A 206 -14.93 -5.05 -8.89
C CYS A 206 -14.35 -4.35 -7.65
N GLU A 207 -15.20 -3.92 -6.70
CA GLU A 207 -14.67 -3.52 -5.40
C GLU A 207 -13.97 -4.72 -4.75
N PRO A 208 -12.64 -4.66 -4.49
CA PRO A 208 -11.91 -5.82 -4.04
C PRO A 208 -12.29 -6.15 -2.60
N LYS A 209 -12.49 -7.43 -2.34
CA LYS A 209 -12.72 -7.93 -1.00
C LYS A 209 -11.40 -7.93 -0.24
N ILE A 210 -11.31 -7.09 0.79
CA ILE A 210 -10.13 -7.03 1.66
C ILE A 210 -10.27 -8.06 2.78
N ILE A 211 -9.27 -8.92 2.90
CA ILE A 211 -9.19 -9.99 3.89
C ILE A 211 -7.91 -9.76 4.70
N PHE A 212 -8.04 -9.42 5.98
CA PHE A 212 -6.90 -9.24 6.87
C PHE A 212 -6.95 -10.29 7.98
N ALA A 213 -5.88 -11.07 8.12
CA ALA A 213 -5.80 -12.16 9.10
C ALA A 213 -7.02 -13.10 9.05
N ASN A 214 -7.38 -13.56 7.85
CA ASN A 214 -8.55 -14.42 7.56
C ASN A 214 -9.92 -13.83 7.89
N LYS A 215 -10.01 -12.51 8.15
CA LYS A 215 -11.27 -11.80 8.37
C LYS A 215 -11.51 -10.82 7.25
N ILE A 216 -12.75 -10.80 6.76
CA ILE A 216 -13.19 -9.81 5.78
C ILE A 216 -13.26 -8.47 6.50
N ILE A 217 -12.61 -7.45 5.96
CA ILE A 217 -12.72 -6.10 6.51
C ILE A 217 -13.93 -5.42 5.86
N PRO A 218 -14.97 -5.08 6.65
CA PRO A 218 -16.11 -4.34 6.13
C PRO A 218 -15.66 -2.93 5.71
N SER A 219 -16.16 -2.45 4.58
CA SER A 219 -15.91 -1.10 4.07
C SER A 219 -16.99 -0.09 4.48
N GLU A 220 -17.84 -0.45 5.46
CA GLU A 220 -18.97 0.38 5.88
C GLU A 220 -18.52 1.49 6.84
N ASN A 221 -19.00 2.71 6.60
CA ASN A 221 -18.77 3.91 7.41
C ASN A 221 -17.29 4.31 7.65
N PRO A 222 -16.44 4.36 6.61
CA PRO A 222 -15.07 4.85 6.78
C PRO A 222 -15.06 6.37 7.02
N ILE A 223 -14.03 6.84 7.72
CA ILE A 223 -13.73 8.27 7.83
C ILE A 223 -12.67 8.64 6.77
N SER A 224 -12.77 9.83 6.20
CA SER A 224 -11.72 10.34 5.31
C SER A 224 -10.41 10.56 6.07
N HIS A 225 -9.29 10.32 5.40
CA HIS A 225 -7.95 10.53 5.98
C HIS A 225 -7.76 11.97 6.40
N PHE A 226 -8.27 12.93 5.62
CA PHE A 226 -8.23 14.35 5.97
C PHE A 226 -8.92 14.63 7.31
N SER A 227 -10.15 14.15 7.48
CA SER A 227 -10.92 14.37 8.71
C SER A 227 -10.22 13.71 9.90
N TYR A 228 -9.71 12.50 9.73
CA TYR A 228 -9.02 11.82 10.82
C TYR A 228 -7.73 12.54 11.26
N LEU A 229 -6.92 13.00 10.30
CA LEU A 229 -5.68 13.73 10.57
C LEU A 229 -5.94 15.11 11.18
N TYR A 230 -6.95 15.84 10.70
CA TYR A 230 -7.06 17.28 10.94
C TYR A 230 -8.36 17.73 11.63
N ALA A 231 -9.34 16.85 11.82
CA ALA A 231 -10.64 17.16 12.44
C ALA A 231 -10.94 16.36 13.72
N ASN A 232 -9.92 15.75 14.36
CA ASN A 232 -10.00 15.10 15.68
C ASN A 232 -11.02 13.95 15.80
N HIS A 233 -11.04 13.03 14.83
CA HIS A 233 -11.89 11.84 14.90
C HIS A 233 -11.19 10.65 15.58
N LYS A 234 -11.99 9.73 16.12
CA LYS A 234 -11.56 8.39 16.59
C LYS A 234 -12.22 7.35 15.69
N ALA A 235 -11.46 6.73 14.81
CA ALA A 235 -11.91 5.67 13.91
C ALA A 235 -10.80 4.67 13.66
N ASP A 236 -11.21 3.42 13.43
CA ASP A 236 -10.31 2.29 13.23
C ASP A 236 -10.04 1.99 11.74
N LEU A 237 -10.83 2.60 10.85
CA LEU A 237 -10.70 2.46 9.39
C LEU A 237 -10.81 3.82 8.71
N LEU A 238 -9.79 4.16 7.92
CA LEU A 238 -9.76 5.33 7.05
C LEU A 238 -9.82 4.90 5.59
N ILE A 239 -10.62 5.60 4.79
CA ILE A 239 -10.70 5.36 3.34
C ILE A 239 -10.84 6.69 2.62
N ASP A 240 -10.02 6.92 1.60
CA ASP A 240 -10.17 8.00 0.64
C ASP A 240 -9.76 7.52 -0.75
N SER A 241 -10.18 8.27 -1.77
CA SER A 241 -9.72 8.10 -3.14
C SER A 241 -8.66 9.15 -3.48
N VAL A 242 -7.73 8.79 -4.36
CA VAL A 242 -6.78 9.73 -4.96
C VAL A 242 -7.39 10.34 -6.22
N ILE A 243 -7.54 11.67 -6.24
CA ILE A 243 -8.22 12.47 -7.29
C ILE A 243 -7.28 12.78 -8.47
#